data_AF-A0A914QSS4-F1
#
_entry.id   AF-A0A914QSS4-F1
#
_cell.length_a   1.000
_cell.length_b   1.000
_cell.length_c   1.000
_cell.angle_alpha   90.00
_cell.angle_beta   90.00
_cell.angle_gamma   90.00
#
_symmetry.space_group_name_H-M   'P 1'
#
loop_
_entity.id
_entity.type
_entity.pdbx_description
1 polymer ?
#
loop_
_entity_poly.entity_id
_entity_poly.type
_entity_poly.pdbx_seq_one_letter_code
_entity_poly.pdbx_strand_id
1 'polypeptide(L)'
;MKASRQYFPEVVASPILSTLRTEEDLLPIERLKLDDFYGEGRYPLYIEKPPPFYAKLAGHLDAEWRKWPFRNQEKVSIRLLADGVVSRWTRTERHQWGKRQHELFENGILQIPKGIGLSHVVAKKEKE
;
A
#
# COMPACT_ATOMS: atom_id res chain seq x y z
N MET A 1 -7.82 -12.69 -14.09
CA MET A 1 -6.48 -12.82 -13.46
C MET A 1 -6.59 -12.42 -11.99
N LYS A 2 -6.34 -13.34 -11.05
CA LYS A 2 -6.31 -13.05 -9.60
C LYS A 2 -5.00 -12.30 -9.27
N ALA A 3 -5.05 -11.27 -8.44
CA ALA A 3 -3.88 -10.59 -7.90
C ALA A 3 -3.12 -11.55 -6.94
N SER A 4 -2.21 -12.34 -7.48
CA SER A 4 -1.50 -13.42 -6.79
C SER A 4 -0.17 -13.01 -6.14
N ARG A 5 0.05 -11.70 -5.89
CA ARG A 5 1.36 -11.19 -5.43
C ARG A 5 1.30 -10.13 -4.33
N GLN A 6 0.30 -10.17 -3.46
CA GLN A 6 0.37 -9.44 -2.19
C GLN A 6 0.82 -10.41 -1.10
N TYR A 7 2.14 -10.61 -1.00
CA TYR A 7 2.75 -11.27 0.16
C TYR A 7 2.69 -10.29 1.32
N PHE A 8 1.74 -10.49 2.24
CA PHE A 8 1.81 -9.85 3.54
C PHE A 8 2.80 -10.66 4.40
N PRO A 9 3.77 -10.03 5.06
CA PRO A 9 4.69 -10.75 5.93
C PRO A 9 3.89 -11.34 7.10
N GLU A 10 3.96 -12.65 7.23
CA GLU A 10 3.44 -13.40 8.37
C GLU A 10 4.55 -13.50 9.42
N VAL A 11 4.24 -13.21 10.69
CA VAL A 11 5.20 -13.34 11.78
C VAL A 11 5.30 -14.83 12.14
N VAL A 12 6.23 -15.54 11.49
CA VAL A 12 6.38 -17.00 11.63
C VAL A 12 7.04 -17.40 12.96
N ALA A 13 7.86 -16.52 13.55
CA ALA A 13 8.54 -16.79 14.81
C ALA A 13 8.73 -15.50 15.61
N SER A 14 7.78 -15.21 16.49
CA SER A 14 8.06 -14.40 17.68
C SER A 14 8.09 -15.35 18.88
N PRO A 15 9.04 -15.24 19.82
CA PRO A 15 9.07 -16.12 20.97
C PRO A 15 7.84 -15.84 21.85
N ILE A 16 6.87 -16.75 21.85
CA ILE A 16 5.60 -16.60 22.59
C ILE A 16 5.79 -16.82 24.09
N LEU A 17 6.81 -17.58 24.51
CA LEU A 17 6.92 -18.13 25.86
C LEU A 17 8.16 -17.66 26.66
N SER A 18 9.18 -17.12 26.01
CA SER A 18 10.42 -16.71 26.68
C SER A 18 10.53 -15.20 26.76
N THR A 19 10.86 -14.68 27.94
CA THR A 19 11.24 -13.28 28.13
C THR A 19 12.43 -12.94 27.23
N LEU A 20 12.39 -11.77 26.60
CA LEU A 20 13.51 -11.26 25.81
C LEU A 20 14.75 -11.15 26.71
N ARG A 21 15.87 -11.69 26.25
CA ARG A 21 17.17 -11.54 26.93
C ARG A 21 17.61 -10.09 26.89
N THR A 22 18.15 -9.61 28.01
CA THR A 22 18.73 -8.27 28.12
C THR A 22 20.23 -8.30 27.83
N GLU A 23 20.86 -7.13 27.65
CA GLU A 23 22.31 -7.04 27.33
C GLU A 23 23.23 -7.63 28.41
N GLU A 24 22.70 -7.74 29.63
CA GLU A 24 23.38 -8.32 30.79
C GLU A 24 23.41 -9.85 30.74
N ASP A 25 22.39 -10.47 30.13
CA ASP A 25 22.26 -11.93 29.99
C ASP A 25 23.12 -12.52 28.87
N LEU A 26 23.69 -11.65 28.01
CA LEU A 26 24.47 -12.05 26.84
C LEU A 26 25.89 -12.45 27.25
N LEU A 27 26.27 -13.68 26.89
CA LEU A 27 27.62 -14.18 27.12
C LEU A 27 28.63 -13.41 26.24
N PRO A 28 29.89 -13.23 26.67
CA PRO A 28 30.92 -12.56 25.87
C PRO A 28 31.16 -13.18 24.48
N ILE A 29 30.87 -14.47 24.32
CA ILE A 29 30.98 -15.19 23.04
C ILE A 29 29.79 -14.93 22.10
N GLU A 30 28.64 -14.55 22.67
CA GLU A 30 27.42 -14.20 21.93
C GLU A 30 27.44 -12.72 21.50
N ARG A 31 28.33 -11.91 22.09
CA ARG A 31 28.56 -10.52 21.68
C ARG A 31 29.32 -10.51 20.36
N LEU A 32 28.59 -10.17 19.31
CA LEU A 32 29.14 -9.96 17.98
C LEU A 32 30.18 -8.83 18.01
N LYS A 33 31.40 -9.11 17.56
CA LYS A 33 32.43 -8.06 17.41
C LYS A 33 32.20 -7.33 16.10
N LEU A 34 32.51 -6.04 16.10
CA LEU A 34 32.46 -5.22 14.88
C LEU A 34 33.33 -5.84 13.77
N ASP A 35 34.49 -6.37 14.14
CA ASP A 35 35.44 -7.00 13.21
C ASP A 35 34.89 -8.25 12.53
N ASP A 36 33.97 -8.97 13.19
CA ASP A 36 33.33 -10.17 12.63
C ASP A 36 32.38 -9.80 11.47
N PHE A 37 31.84 -8.58 11.45
CA PHE A 37 30.98 -8.08 10.38
C PHE A 37 31.76 -7.49 9.20
N TYR A 38 32.94 -6.92 9.46
CA TYR A 38 33.68 -6.11 8.49
C TYR A 38 35.07 -6.70 8.17
N GLY A 39 35.22 -8.03 8.17
CA GLY A 39 36.48 -8.73 7.89
C GLY A 39 37.37 -8.08 6.82
N GLU A 40 38.69 -8.15 7.01
CA GLU A 40 39.73 -7.46 6.21
C GLU A 40 39.55 -5.94 6.03
N GLY A 41 38.70 -5.28 6.83
CA GLY A 41 38.51 -3.83 6.81
C GLY A 41 37.66 -3.31 5.63
N ARG A 42 36.86 -4.18 5.00
CA ARG A 42 35.96 -3.78 3.91
C ARG A 42 34.64 -3.28 4.48
N TYR A 43 34.59 -2.01 4.84
CA TYR A 43 33.33 -1.32 5.10
C TYR A 43 32.51 -1.27 3.79
N PRO A 44 31.25 -1.73 3.76
CA PRO A 44 30.37 -1.53 2.61
C PRO A 44 30.10 -0.03 2.49
N LEU A 45 30.97 0.68 1.77
CA LEU A 45 30.79 2.08 1.45
C LEU A 45 29.59 2.18 0.52
N TYR A 46 28.45 2.58 1.08
CA TYR A 46 27.28 2.88 0.28
C TYR A 46 27.52 4.20 -0.47
N ILE A 47 27.89 4.09 -1.74
CA ILE A 47 27.95 5.22 -2.65
C ILE A 47 26.57 5.37 -3.26
N GLU A 48 25.93 6.51 -3.02
CA GLU A 48 24.67 6.84 -3.68
C GLU A 48 24.88 6.83 -5.21
N LYS A 49 24.01 6.11 -5.92
CA LYS A 49 24.08 6.09 -7.38
C LYS A 49 23.83 7.52 -7.89
N PRO A 50 24.65 8.03 -8.81
CA PRO A 50 24.42 9.34 -9.38
C PRO A 50 23.02 9.36 -10.03
N PRO A 51 22.29 10.48 -9.91
CA PRO A 51 20.99 10.59 -10.52
C PRO A 51 21.12 10.44 -12.04
N PRO A 52 20.13 9.83 -12.71
CA PRO A 52 20.16 9.69 -14.16
C PRO A 52 20.17 11.08 -14.83
N PHE A 53 20.71 11.18 -16.04
CA PHE A 53 20.84 12.46 -16.75
C PHE A 53 19.50 13.22 -16.89
N TYR A 54 18.39 12.49 -17.02
CA TYR A 54 17.06 13.05 -17.21
C TYR A 54 16.41 13.58 -15.92
N ALA A 55 17.01 13.34 -14.75
CA ALA A 55 16.45 13.76 -13.47
C ALA A 55 16.19 15.27 -13.39
N LYS A 56 16.99 16.07 -14.14
CA LYS A 56 16.89 17.54 -14.17
C LYS A 56 16.11 18.09 -15.37
N LEU A 57 15.60 17.23 -16.26
CA LEU A 57 14.82 17.68 -17.41
C LEU A 57 13.44 18.17 -16.97
N ALA A 58 12.96 19.27 -17.55
CA ALA A 58 11.66 19.86 -17.20
C ALA A 58 10.51 18.84 -17.27
N GLY A 59 10.46 18.01 -18.33
CA GLY A 59 9.43 16.99 -18.47
C GLY A 59 9.47 15.89 -17.40
N HIS A 60 10.64 15.59 -16.84
CA HIS A 60 10.77 14.65 -15.73
C HIS A 60 10.24 15.26 -14.43
N LEU A 61 10.60 16.51 -14.15
CA LEU A 61 10.11 17.24 -12.99
C LEU A 61 8.59 17.40 -13.02
N ASP A 62 8.01 17.75 -14.18
CA ASP A 62 6.55 17.83 -14.34
C ASP A 62 5.86 16.49 -14.07
N ALA A 63 6.46 15.39 -14.52
CA ALA A 63 5.94 14.05 -14.26
C ALA A 63 6.03 13.67 -12.77
N GLU A 64 7.11 14.05 -12.08
CA GLU A 64 7.23 13.87 -10.63
C GLU A 64 6.20 14.69 -9.86
N TRP A 65 5.97 15.96 -10.26
CA TRP A 65 4.95 16.82 -9.68
C TRP A 65 3.55 16.23 -9.78
N ARG A 66 3.21 15.60 -10.92
CA ARG A 66 1.93 14.88 -11.08
C ARG A 66 1.79 13.66 -10.16
N LYS A 67 2.91 13.04 -9.78
CA LYS A 67 2.94 11.90 -8.85
C LYS A 67 2.90 12.34 -7.39
N TRP A 68 3.21 13.60 -7.10
CA TRP A 68 3.35 14.13 -5.74
C TRP A 68 2.09 13.93 -4.86
N PRO A 69 0.85 14.15 -5.35
CA PRO A 69 -0.37 13.90 -4.57
C PRO A 69 -0.53 12.44 -4.14
N PHE A 70 0.02 11.50 -4.91
CA PHE A 70 -0.06 10.06 -4.66
C PHE A 70 1.16 9.53 -3.91
N ARG A 71 2.17 10.39 -3.66
CA ARG A 71 3.38 10.04 -2.92
C ARG A 71 2.98 9.75 -1.48
N ASN A 72 3.12 8.49 -1.08
CA ASN A 72 2.73 7.94 0.23
C ASN A 72 1.25 7.54 0.40
N GLN A 73 0.41 7.58 -0.64
CA GLN A 73 -0.99 7.17 -0.53
C GLN A 73 -1.14 5.75 0.02
N GLU A 74 -0.30 4.82 -0.44
CA GLU A 74 -0.31 3.43 0.02
C GLU A 74 0.14 3.28 1.48
N LYS A 75 1.16 4.03 1.91
CA LYS A 75 1.62 3.99 3.31
C LYS A 75 0.57 4.56 4.26
N VAL A 76 -0.07 5.65 3.85
CA VAL A 76 -1.15 6.28 4.64
C VAL A 76 -2.36 5.35 4.68
N SER A 77 -2.75 4.72 3.57
CA SER A 77 -3.88 3.79 3.56
C SER A 77 -3.63 2.57 4.46
N ILE A 78 -2.42 1.99 4.43
CA ILE A 78 -2.05 0.88 5.32
C ILE A 78 -2.12 1.31 6.79
N ARG A 79 -1.61 2.50 7.13
CA ARG A 79 -1.69 3.02 8.50
C ARG A 79 -3.13 3.27 8.94
N LEU A 80 -3.96 3.90 8.11
CA LEU A 80 -5.38 4.12 8.42
C LEU A 80 -6.17 2.82 8.62
N LEU A 81 -5.80 1.75 7.91
CA LEU A 81 -6.37 0.41 8.12
C LEU A 81 -5.89 -0.20 9.45
N ALA A 82 -4.61 -0.03 9.80
CA ALA A 82 -4.03 -0.53 11.05
C ALA A 82 -4.59 0.20 12.28
N ASP A 83 -4.78 1.51 12.18
CA ASP A 83 -5.37 2.35 13.22
C ASP A 83 -6.91 2.17 13.30
N GLY A 84 -7.51 1.39 12.40
CA GLY A 84 -8.96 1.10 12.38
C GLY A 84 -9.84 2.27 11.94
N VAL A 85 -9.24 3.38 11.46
CA VAL A 85 -9.95 4.57 10.99
C VAL A 85 -10.73 4.27 9.70
N VAL A 86 -10.16 3.40 8.84
CA VAL A 86 -10.78 2.94 7.61
C VAL A 86 -11.01 1.44 7.70
N SER A 87 -12.19 0.98 7.29
CA SER A 87 -12.52 -0.45 7.24
C SER A 87 -11.82 -1.15 6.07
N ARG A 88 -11.54 -2.44 6.22
CA ARG A 88 -10.87 -3.23 5.18
C ARG A 88 -11.83 -3.48 4.03
N TRP A 89 -11.48 -3.02 2.82
CA TRP A 89 -12.26 -3.24 1.61
C TRP A 89 -12.45 -4.73 1.25
N THR A 90 -13.46 -5.34 1.86
CA THR A 90 -13.85 -6.73 1.67
C THR A 90 -14.94 -6.84 0.60
N ARG A 91 -15.22 -8.07 0.16
CA ARG A 91 -16.31 -8.32 -0.80
C ARG A 91 -17.67 -7.86 -0.26
N THR A 92 -17.90 -8.04 1.04
CA THR A 92 -19.11 -7.61 1.75
C THR A 92 -19.20 -6.10 1.83
N GLU A 93 -18.13 -5.41 2.22
CA GLU A 93 -18.08 -3.93 2.25
C GLU A 93 -18.32 -3.32 0.87
N ARG A 94 -17.74 -3.92 -0.18
CA ARG A 94 -18.00 -3.49 -1.57
C ARG A 94 -19.48 -3.58 -1.94
N HIS A 95 -20.14 -4.66 -1.54
CA HIS A 95 -21.56 -4.85 -1.82
C HIS A 95 -22.43 -3.85 -1.04
N GLN A 96 -22.10 -3.59 0.24
CA GLN A 96 -22.79 -2.58 1.05
C GLN A 96 -22.56 -1.16 0.50
N TRP A 97 -21.35 -0.84 0.07
CA TRP A 97 -21.05 0.43 -0.59
C TRP A 97 -21.89 0.60 -1.86
N GLY A 98 -21.98 -0.44 -2.70
CA GLY A 98 -22.83 -0.41 -3.90
C GLY A 98 -24.31 -0.15 -3.58
N LYS A 99 -24.84 -0.78 -2.54
CA LYS A 99 -26.22 -0.51 -2.06
C LYS A 99 -26.41 0.93 -1.61
N ARG A 100 -25.49 1.48 -0.81
CA ARG A 100 -25.54 2.88 -0.36
C ARG A 100 -25.48 3.85 -1.54
N GLN A 101 -24.63 3.59 -2.53
CA GLN A 101 -24.55 4.43 -3.73
C GLN A 101 -25.84 4.37 -4.55
N HIS A 102 -26.48 3.20 -4.63
CA HIS A 102 -27.77 3.03 -5.27
C HIS A 102 -28.88 3.79 -4.54
N GLU A 103 -28.94 3.68 -3.21
CA GLU A 103 -29.88 4.45 -2.37
C GLU A 103 -29.67 5.97 -2.51
N LEU A 104 -28.42 6.44 -2.52
CA LEU A 104 -28.09 7.86 -2.74
C LEU A 104 -28.49 8.36 -4.13
N PHE A 105 -28.44 7.47 -5.14
CA PHE A 105 -28.94 7.77 -6.48
C PHE A 105 -30.48 7.83 -6.50
N GLU A 106 -31.17 6.87 -5.90
CA GLU A 106 -32.64 6.88 -5.81
C GLU A 106 -33.15 8.12 -5.08
N ASN A 107 -32.43 8.55 -4.04
CA ASN A 107 -32.70 9.78 -3.30
C ASN A 107 -32.31 11.07 -4.06
N GLY A 108 -31.76 10.95 -5.28
CA GLY A 108 -31.40 12.07 -6.14
C GLY A 108 -30.17 12.88 -5.71
N ILE A 109 -29.44 12.42 -4.69
CA ILE A 109 -28.23 13.09 -4.18
C ILE A 109 -27.06 12.90 -5.15
N LEU A 110 -26.94 11.71 -5.74
CA LEU A 110 -25.95 11.40 -6.76
C LEU A 110 -26.60 11.39 -8.14
N GLN A 111 -26.01 12.10 -9.09
CA GLN A 111 -26.42 12.04 -10.49
C GLN A 111 -25.69 10.89 -11.19
N ILE A 112 -26.41 10.09 -11.99
CA ILE A 112 -25.76 9.14 -12.90
C ILE A 112 -24.98 9.94 -13.95
N PRO A 113 -23.69 9.65 -14.18
CA PRO A 113 -22.94 10.25 -15.28
C PRO A 113 -23.60 9.86 -16.60
N LYS A 114 -24.19 10.84 -17.28
CA LYS A 114 -24.81 10.66 -18.59
C LYS A 114 -23.74 10.84 -19.67
N GLY A 115 -23.48 9.79 -20.46
CA GLY A 115 -22.45 9.79 -21.49
C GLY A 115 -22.53 8.56 -22.39
N ILE A 116 -21.81 8.59 -23.53
CA ILE A 116 -21.76 7.49 -24.49
C ILE A 116 -21.21 6.24 -23.79
N GLY A 117 -22.01 5.17 -23.77
CA GLY A 117 -21.64 3.88 -23.19
C GLY A 117 -21.87 3.74 -21.67
N LEU A 118 -22.36 4.77 -20.98
CA LEU A 118 -22.51 4.73 -19.51
C LEU A 118 -23.96 4.76 -19.01
N SER A 119 -24.94 5.21 -19.81
CA SER A 119 -26.31 5.46 -19.29
C SER A 119 -27.45 5.16 -20.27
N HIS A 120 -27.30 4.22 -21.20
CA HIS A 120 -28.36 3.85 -22.15
C HIS A 120 -28.75 2.37 -22.04
N VAL A 121 -29.08 1.92 -20.83
CA VAL A 121 -29.84 0.69 -20.66
C VAL A 121 -31.31 1.07 -20.65
N VAL A 122 -31.91 1.13 -21.84
CA VAL A 122 -33.36 1.31 -21.99
C VAL A 122 -34.01 -0.07 -21.85
N ALA A 123 -35.02 -0.18 -20.99
CA ALA A 123 -35.77 -1.43 -20.84
C ALA A 123 -36.35 -1.85 -22.20
N LYS A 124 -36.15 -3.12 -22.59
CA LYS A 124 -36.67 -3.66 -23.84
C LYS A 124 -38.20 -3.59 -23.77
N LYS A 125 -38.84 -2.81 -24.64
CA LYS A 125 -40.30 -2.80 -24.76
C LYS A 125 -40.77 -4.22 -25.05
N GLU A 126 -41.61 -4.76 -24.16
CA GLU A 126 -42.38 -5.97 -24.46
C GLU A 126 -43.30 -5.64 -25.63
N LYS A 127 -43.27 -6.49 -26.67
CA LYS A 127 -44.14 -6.34 -27.83
C LYS A 127 -45.52 -6.83 -27.41
N GLU A 128 -46.50 -5.92 -27.39
CA GLU A 128 -47.93 -6.24 -27.47
C GLU A 128 -48.25 -6.90 -28.82
#